data_AF-A0A2N2Y2Q2-F1
#
_entry.id   AF-A0A2N2Y2Q2-F1
#
_cell.length_a   1.000
_cell.length_b   1.000
_cell.length_c   1.000
_cell.angle_alpha   90.00
_cell.angle_beta   90.00
_cell.angle_gamma   90.00
#
_symmetry.space_group_name_H-M   'P 1'
#
loop_
_entity.id
_entity.type
_entity.pdbx_description
1 polymer ?
#
loop_
_entity_poly.entity_id
_entity_poly.type
_entity_poly.pdbx_seq_one_letter_code
_entity_poly.pdbx_strand_id
1 'polypeptide(L)'
;MLFSRKNLYSAILVAFQFSCLGYLLLTGPVFVSQVGVIVTQLSGAILLAWAVLSMNLDTLNVFPVVRKNAKFVHRGPYRIIRHPMYVSLFLFFIPLIVVHFSWERLITLVVLFNVSST
;
A
#
# COMPACT_ATOMS: atom_id res chain seq x y z
N MET A 1 17.07 -23.96 1.39
CA MET A 1 15.69 -23.53 1.72
C MET A 1 14.88 -23.53 0.42
N LEU A 2 14.04 -24.54 0.23
CA LEU A 2 13.30 -24.75 -1.01
C LEU A 2 12.16 -23.73 -1.13
N PHE A 3 12.30 -22.74 -2.03
CA PHE A 3 11.20 -21.88 -2.45
C PHE A 3 10.14 -22.76 -3.12
N SER A 4 9.04 -23.06 -2.41
CA SER A 4 7.86 -23.69 -3.00
C SER A 4 7.29 -22.76 -4.08
N ARG A 5 6.84 -23.29 -5.23
CA ARG A 5 6.30 -22.47 -6.36
C ARG A 5 5.27 -21.42 -5.91
N LYS A 6 4.51 -21.69 -4.84
CA LYS A 6 3.56 -20.76 -4.23
C LYS A 6 4.21 -19.44 -3.77
N ASN A 7 5.46 -19.47 -3.29
CA ASN A 7 6.19 -18.28 -2.86
C ASN A 7 6.69 -17.41 -4.03
N LEU A 8 6.91 -17.99 -5.22
CA LEU A 8 7.41 -17.25 -6.38
C LEU A 8 6.31 -16.36 -6.99
N TYR A 9 5.09 -16.88 -7.13
CA TYR A 9 3.94 -16.08 -7.57
C TYR A 9 3.68 -14.91 -6.63
N SER A 10 3.63 -15.18 -5.33
CA SER A 10 3.54 -14.19 -4.26
C SER A 10 4.63 -13.12 -4.35
N ALA A 11 5.88 -13.53 -4.61
CA ALA A 11 7.01 -12.62 -4.76
C ALA A 11 6.89 -11.71 -5.99
N ILE A 12 6.45 -12.27 -7.11
CA ILE A 12 6.25 -11.53 -8.36
C ILE A 12 5.12 -10.50 -8.19
N LEU A 13 4.01 -10.87 -7.55
CA LEU A 13 2.89 -9.96 -7.28
C LEU A 13 3.32 -8.77 -6.42
N VAL A 14 4.08 -9.05 -5.36
CA VAL A 14 4.64 -8.02 -4.47
C VAL A 14 5.60 -7.11 -5.23
N ALA A 15 6.55 -7.68 -5.98
CA ALA A 15 7.50 -6.90 -6.77
C ALA A 15 6.76 -6.00 -7.76
N PHE A 16 5.75 -6.53 -8.44
CA PHE A 16 4.89 -5.78 -9.34
C PHE A 16 4.13 -4.66 -8.62
N GLN A 17 3.61 -4.91 -7.42
CA GLN A 17 2.93 -3.92 -6.59
C GLN A 17 3.87 -2.76 -6.21
N PHE A 18 5.09 -3.06 -5.74
CA PHE A 18 6.08 -2.02 -5.43
C PHE A 18 6.54 -1.29 -6.69
N SER A 19 6.65 -1.96 -7.83
CA SER A 19 6.95 -1.31 -9.11
C SER A 19 5.84 -0.34 -9.54
N CYS A 20 4.57 -0.71 -9.44
CA CYS A 20 3.45 0.19 -9.73
C CYS A 20 3.41 1.39 -8.78
N LEU A 21 3.68 1.18 -7.48
CA LEU A 21 3.78 2.26 -6.50
C LEU A 21 4.95 3.19 -6.82
N GLY A 22 6.12 2.64 -7.16
CA GLY A 22 7.29 3.40 -7.58
C GLY A 22 7.02 4.21 -8.85
N TYR A 23 6.35 3.62 -9.84
CA TYR A 23 5.95 4.30 -11.06
C TYR A 23 5.02 5.50 -10.78
N LEU A 24 4.00 5.32 -9.93
CA LEU A 24 3.11 6.42 -9.54
C LEU A 24 3.84 7.57 -8.83
N LEU A 25 4.86 7.26 -8.01
CA LEU A 25 5.68 8.26 -7.34
C LEU A 25 6.65 8.98 -8.29
N LEU A 26 7.24 8.27 -9.25
CA LEU A 26 8.23 8.85 -10.17
C LEU A 26 7.58 9.65 -11.31
N THR A 27 6.40 9.22 -11.78
CA THR A 27 5.69 9.84 -12.91
C THR A 27 4.67 10.88 -12.43
N GLY A 28 4.39 10.95 -11.13
CA GLY A 28 3.48 11.91 -10.50
C GLY A 28 4.14 13.24 -10.11
N PRO A 29 3.45 14.40 -10.21
CA PRO A 29 3.87 15.59 -9.48
C PRO A 29 3.63 15.33 -7.99
N VAL A 30 4.65 14.76 -7.32
CA VAL A 30 4.55 14.36 -5.91
C VAL A 30 4.25 15.58 -5.02
N PHE A 31 4.75 16.74 -5.44
CA PHE A 31 4.56 18.02 -4.78
C PHE A 31 3.53 18.86 -5.55
N VAL A 32 2.28 18.76 -5.11
CA VAL A 32 1.22 19.67 -5.53
C VAL A 32 1.12 20.77 -4.48
N SER A 33 1.21 22.04 -4.88
CA SER A 33 1.19 23.20 -3.98
C SER A 33 -0.17 23.48 -3.33
N GLN A 34 -1.15 22.57 -3.50
CA GLN A 34 -2.48 22.69 -2.92
C GLN A 34 -2.49 22.16 -1.50
N VAL A 35 -2.81 23.03 -0.54
CA VAL A 35 -2.86 22.70 0.89
C VAL A 35 -3.74 21.49 1.17
N GLY A 36 -4.89 21.37 0.49
CA GLY A 36 -5.79 20.21 0.64
C GLY A 36 -5.13 18.88 0.28
N VAL A 37 -4.36 18.84 -0.81
CA VAL A 37 -3.62 17.62 -1.22
C VAL A 37 -2.55 17.26 -0.20
N ILE A 38 -1.79 18.24 0.25
CA ILE A 38 -0.69 18.05 1.21
C ILE A 38 -1.24 17.49 2.55
N VAL A 39 -2.33 18.07 3.07
CA VAL A 39 -2.95 17.59 4.31
C VAL A 39 -3.42 16.14 4.15
N THR A 40 -4.03 15.82 3.01
CA THR A 40 -4.51 14.46 2.75
C THR A 40 -3.37 13.46 2.62
N GLN A 41 -2.30 13.81 1.89
CA GLN A 41 -1.08 13.00 1.78
C GLN A 41 -0.41 12.79 3.13
N LEU A 42 -0.26 13.84 3.95
CA LEU A 42 0.31 13.75 5.29
C LEU A 42 -0.54 12.83 6.18
N SER A 43 -1.86 12.95 6.12
CA SER A 43 -2.75 12.05 6.88
C SER A 43 -2.60 10.59 6.44
N GLY A 44 -2.47 10.33 5.14
CA GLY A 44 -2.18 9.00 4.59
C GLY A 44 -0.81 8.48 5.05
N ALA A 45 0.23 9.31 5.03
CA ALA A 45 1.57 8.95 5.49
C ALA A 45 1.62 8.66 7.00
N ILE A 46 0.91 9.45 7.81
CA ILE A 46 0.77 9.23 9.26
C ILE A 46 0.03 7.92 9.52
N LEU A 47 -1.07 7.66 8.79
CA LEU A 47 -1.80 6.39 8.88
C LEU A 47 -0.92 5.20 8.47
N LEU A 48 -0.12 5.35 7.42
CA LEU A 48 0.81 4.32 6.96
C LEU A 48 1.86 4.04 8.04
N ALA A 49 2.48 5.09 8.59
CA ALA A 49 3.46 4.97 9.66
C ALA A 49 2.83 4.34 10.91
N TRP A 50 1.63 4.76 11.31
CA TRP A 50 0.93 4.18 12.45
C TRP A 50 0.54 2.71 12.21
N ALA A 51 0.14 2.35 11.00
CA ALA A 51 -0.13 0.98 10.61
C ALA A 51 1.14 0.12 10.64
N VAL A 52 2.26 0.62 10.11
CA VAL A 52 3.54 -0.10 10.12
C VAL A 52 4.06 -0.28 11.55
N LEU A 53 4.03 0.78 12.37
CA LEU A 53 4.47 0.73 13.77
C LEU A 53 3.57 -0.13 14.65
N SER A 54 2.27 -0.16 14.35
CA SER A 54 1.32 -0.99 15.08
C SER A 54 1.36 -2.45 14.65
N MET A 55 1.92 -2.76 13.47
CA MET A 55 2.20 -4.12 13.04
C MET A 55 3.51 -4.57 13.69
N ASN A 56 3.54 -5.77 14.27
CA ASN A 56 4.82 -6.33 14.68
C ASN A 56 5.66 -6.57 13.42
N LEU A 57 6.88 -6.03 13.37
CA LEU A 57 7.84 -6.28 12.27
C LEU A 57 8.05 -7.78 12.03
N ASP A 58 7.93 -8.62 13.06
CA ASP A 58 7.94 -10.09 12.96
C ASP A 58 6.77 -10.72 12.20
N THR A 59 5.64 -10.00 12.09
CA THR A 59 4.43 -10.40 11.35
C THR A 59 4.28 -9.66 10.02
N LEU A 60 5.09 -8.61 9.79
CA LEU A 60 5.24 -7.93 8.50
C LEU A 60 5.95 -8.88 7.52
N ASN A 61 5.17 -9.83 6.99
CA ASN A 61 5.61 -10.61 5.86
C ASN A 61 5.11 -9.91 4.61
N VAL A 62 6.05 -9.31 3.88
CA VAL A 62 5.79 -8.70 2.58
C VAL A 62 5.27 -9.75 1.59
N PHE A 63 5.68 -11.01 1.77
CA PHE A 63 5.10 -12.13 1.02
C PHE A 63 3.78 -12.57 1.65
N PRO A 64 2.72 -12.82 0.86
CA PRO A 64 1.45 -13.42 1.31
C PRO A 64 1.64 -14.92 1.67
N VAL A 65 2.53 -15.18 2.61
CA VAL A 65 2.77 -16.48 3.21
C VAL A 65 2.38 -16.33 4.67
N VAL A 66 1.18 -16.80 4.98
CA VAL A 66 0.67 -16.86 6.35
C VAL A 66 1.57 -17.81 7.12
N ARG A 67 2.42 -17.27 8.02
CA ARG A 67 3.21 -18.12 8.93
C ARG A 67 2.23 -18.84 9.85
N LYS A 68 2.44 -20.14 10.08
CA LYS A 68 1.60 -20.97 10.98
C LYS A 68 1.43 -20.38 12.40
N ASN A 69 2.32 -19.49 12.82
CA ASN A 69 2.27 -18.79 14.13
C ASN A 69 2.00 -17.29 14.01
N ALA A 70 1.44 -16.81 12.90
CA ALA A 70 1.09 -15.40 12.75
C ALA A 70 0.07 -15.00 13.82
N LYS A 71 0.49 -14.14 14.76
CA LYS A 71 -0.40 -13.61 15.79
C LYS A 71 -1.25 -12.51 15.18
N PHE A 72 -2.56 -12.63 15.35
CA PHE A 72 -3.49 -11.63 14.85
C PHE A 72 -3.28 -10.31 15.61
N VAL A 73 -2.88 -9.26 14.88
CA VAL A 73 -2.62 -7.94 15.46
C VAL A 73 -3.92 -7.15 15.46
N HIS A 74 -4.55 -7.01 16.63
CA HIS A 74 -5.77 -6.19 16.82
C HIS A 74 -5.51 -4.86 17.54
N ARG A 75 -4.24 -4.43 17.65
CA ARG A 75 -3.89 -3.14 18.28
C ARG A 75 -3.72 -2.04 17.21
N GLY A 76 -3.95 -0.80 17.62
CA GLY A 76 -3.82 0.39 16.77
C GLY A 76 -4.88 0.49 15.65
N PRO A 77 -4.53 0.97 14.44
CA PRO A 77 -5.50 1.23 13.37
C PRO A 77 -6.18 -0.04 12.84
N TYR A 78 -5.57 -1.21 13.07
CA TYR A 78 -6.12 -2.54 12.76
C TYR A 78 -7.37 -2.90 13.58
N ARG A 79 -7.70 -2.13 14.64
CA ARG A 79 -8.95 -2.30 15.40
C ARG A 79 -10.16 -1.77 14.65
N ILE A 80 -9.97 -0.77 13.78
CA ILE A 80 -11.05 -0.06 13.08
C ILE A 80 -11.10 -0.48 11.61
N ILE A 81 -9.93 -0.64 10.98
CA ILE A 81 -9.79 -0.91 9.56
C ILE A 81 -9.06 -2.24 9.39
N ARG A 82 -9.61 -3.19 8.61
CA ARG A 82 -8.99 -4.51 8.39
C ARG A 82 -7.65 -4.42 7.64
N HIS A 83 -7.51 -3.40 6.80
CA HIS A 83 -6.41 -3.22 5.85
C HIS A 83 -5.89 -1.76 5.85
N PRO A 84 -5.41 -1.23 7.00
CA PRO A 84 -5.08 0.18 7.15
C PRO A 84 -3.91 0.62 6.25
N MET A 85 -2.95 -0.26 5.97
CA MET A 85 -1.86 0.04 5.02
C MET A 85 -2.37 0.34 3.61
N TYR A 86 -3.34 -0.44 3.12
CA TYR A 86 -3.94 -0.20 1.81
C TYR A 86 -4.73 1.11 1.79
N VAL A 87 -5.55 1.35 2.82
CA VAL A 87 -6.29 2.62 2.95
C VAL A 87 -5.35 3.82 2.92
N SER A 88 -4.20 3.72 3.58
CA SER A 88 -3.17 4.77 3.61
C SER A 88 -2.63 5.09 2.20
N LEU A 89 -2.35 4.06 1.41
CA LEU A 89 -1.91 4.20 0.01
C LEU A 89 -2.99 4.86 -0.85
N PHE A 90 -4.24 4.42 -0.74
CA PHE A 90 -5.35 5.07 -1.44
C PHE A 90 -5.49 6.55 -1.06
N LEU A 91 -5.42 6.86 0.23
CA LEU A 91 -5.48 8.24 0.73
C LEU A 91 -4.34 9.12 0.18
N PHE A 92 -3.17 8.52 -0.05
CA PHE A 92 -2.01 9.23 -0.58
C PHE A 92 -2.12 9.49 -2.09
N PHE A 93 -2.57 8.49 -2.87
CA PHE A 93 -2.59 8.57 -4.34
C PHE A 93 -3.87 9.14 -4.95
N ILE A 94 -5.04 9.00 -4.30
CA ILE A 94 -6.31 9.54 -4.83
C ILE A 94 -6.25 11.07 -5.04
N PRO A 95 -5.79 11.88 -4.08
CA PRO A 95 -5.73 13.33 -4.25
C PRO A 95 -4.80 13.76 -5.41
N LEU A 96 -3.70 13.03 -5.62
CA LEU A 96 -2.76 13.26 -6.72
C LEU A 96 -3.41 13.04 -8.09
N ILE A 97 -4.24 12.01 -8.22
CA ILE A 97 -4.98 11.73 -9.46
C ILE A 97 -6.11 12.74 -9.65
N VAL A 98 -6.81 13.14 -8.59
CA VAL A 98 -7.90 14.11 -8.70
C VAL A 98 -7.39 15.47 -9.18
N VAL A 99 -6.22 15.92 -8.70
CA VAL A 99 -5.66 17.22 -9.10
C VAL A 99 -4.94 17.17 -10.44
N HIS A 100 -4.21 16.09 -10.71
CA HIS A 100 -3.56 15.86 -12.00
C HIS A 100 -4.14 14.60 -12.64
N PHE A 101 -5.35 14.74 -13.16
CA PHE A 101 -6.07 13.65 -13.79
C PHE A 101 -5.29 13.11 -15.00
N SER A 102 -4.96 11.83 -14.96
CA SER A 102 -4.24 11.13 -16.01
C SER A 102 -4.74 9.69 -16.07
N TRP A 103 -5.16 9.27 -17.26
CA TRP A 103 -5.77 7.97 -17.48
C TRP A 103 -4.83 6.82 -17.09
N GLU A 104 -3.53 6.99 -17.37
CA GLU A 104 -2.46 6.05 -17.01
C GLU A 104 -2.39 5.79 -15.49
N ARG A 105 -2.55 6.84 -14.68
CA ARG A 105 -2.50 6.72 -13.21
C ARG A 105 -3.74 6.05 -12.66
N LEU A 106 -4.91 6.34 -13.23
CA LEU A 106 -6.16 5.72 -12.82
C LEU A 106 -6.11 4.21 -13.11
N ILE A 107 -5.65 3.83 -14.30
CA ILE A 107 -5.41 2.42 -14.65
C ILE A 107 -4.44 1.77 -13.66
N THR A 108 -3.33 2.44 -13.34
CA THR A 108 -2.33 1.90 -12.39
C THR A 108 -2.91 1.68 -11.00
N LEU A 109 -3.78 2.60 -10.52
CA LEU A 109 -4.45 2.47 -9.23
C LEU A 109 -5.47 1.31 -9.22
N VAL A 110 -6.20 1.10 -10.32
CA VAL A 110 -7.12 -0.04 -10.47
C VAL A 110 -6.35 -1.37 -10.52
N VAL A 111 -5.22 -1.41 -11.22
CA VAL A 111 -4.34 -2.58 -11.27
C VAL A 111 -3.79 -2.88 -9.86
N LEU A 112 -3.32 -1.86 -9.14
CA LEU A 112 -2.88 -2.00 -7.75
C LEU A 112 -3.99 -2.57 -6.85
N PHE A 113 -5.23 -2.10 -6.99
CA PHE A 113 -6.36 -2.62 -6.22
C PHE A 113 -6.63 -4.11 -6.49
N ASN A 114 -6.57 -4.53 -7.76
CA ASN A 114 -6.75 -5.94 -8.13
C ASN A 114 -5.64 -6.83 -7.57
N VAL A 115 -4.38 -6.39 -7.68
CA VAL A 115 -3.23 -7.11 -7.11
C VAL A 115 -3.31 -7.17 -5.58
N SER A 116 -3.85 -6.14 -4.94
CA SER A 116 -4.01 -6.07 -3.48
C SER A 116 -5.13 -6.96 -2.93
N SER A 117 -6.10 -7.33 -3.77
CA SER A 117 -7.29 -8.11 -3.37
C SER A 117 -7.19 -9.61 -3.68
N THR A 118 -6.10 -10.03 -4.32
CA THR A 118 -5.78 -11.42 -4.68
C THR A 118 -4.88 -12.06 -3.61
#